data_AF-A0AAW2Z9S6-F1
#
_entry.id   AF-A0AAW2Z9S6-F1
#
_cell.length_a   1.000
_cell.length_b   1.000
_cell.length_c   1.000
_cell.angle_alpha   90.00
_cell.angle_beta   90.00
_cell.angle_gamma   90.00
#
_symmetry.space_group_name_H-M   'P 1'
#
loop_
_entity.id
_entity.type
_entity.pdbx_description
1 polymer ?
#
loop_
_entity_poly.entity_id
_entity_poly.type
_entity_poly.pdbx_seq_one_letter_code
_entity_poly.pdbx_strand_id
1 'polypeptide(L)'
;MLNVLFLSYLDWESANLIKPLLRPLSDQSIALRDLPSRLWHWSTTSNLFQDFGDALVVNSSRWFWSSSALLLTQYNLYFIGTRGRLAGVPHLWLFFALAEILPISFTQNLFFIILLPCLGQVEKQQRAFELQNRWFWLVCALPYGIILLSARSLGDNLIYGILIGRLFLLVPLFIPLKISGGSAKSNNSFTLADIVTYAVAALLFVQPLLHVSDLDTLKNIFSGLNAHPAVSALAYDFIISLFSWTVWGFITYKQQDSVKEKNN
;
A
#
# COMPACT_ATOMS: atom_id res chain seq x y z
N MET A 1 -0.81 -4.90 13.91
CA MET A 1 -0.13 -3.61 14.11
C MET A 1 -0.17 -3.17 15.58
N LEU A 2 -1.34 -3.04 16.21
CA LEU A 2 -1.46 -2.59 17.60
C LEU A 2 -0.64 -3.43 18.60
N ASN A 3 -0.56 -4.74 18.39
CA ASN A 3 0.27 -5.62 19.22
C ASN A 3 1.78 -5.27 19.14
N VAL A 4 2.28 -4.85 17.98
CA VAL A 4 3.69 -4.44 17.82
C VAL A 4 3.97 -3.14 18.55
N LEU A 5 3.04 -2.18 18.46
CA LEU A 5 3.14 -0.91 19.19
C LEU A 5 3.13 -1.16 20.70
N PHE A 6 2.28 -2.07 21.18
CA PHE A 6 2.18 -2.42 22.58
C PHE A 6 3.46 -3.09 23.10
N LEU A 7 4.00 -4.07 22.36
CA LEU A 7 5.26 -4.74 22.73
C LEU A 7 6.44 -3.76 22.74
N SER A 8 6.57 -2.92 21.71
CA SER A 8 7.63 -1.90 21.65
C SER A 8 7.53 -0.87 22.78
N TYR A 9 6.32 -0.48 23.18
CA TYR A 9 6.12 0.40 24.33
C TYR A 9 6.58 -0.26 25.63
N LEU A 10 6.19 -1.53 25.86
CA LEU A 10 6.61 -2.27 27.05
C LEU A 10 8.13 -2.46 27.12
N ASP A 11 8.77 -2.78 26.00
CA ASP A 11 10.22 -2.94 25.92
C ASP A 11 10.94 -1.62 26.23
N TRP A 12 10.50 -0.51 25.63
CA TRP A 12 11.03 0.81 25.92
C TRP A 12 10.79 1.24 27.38
N GLU A 13 9.62 0.92 27.93
CA GLU A 13 9.29 1.23 29.32
C GLU A 13 10.21 0.48 30.29
N SER A 14 10.45 -0.81 30.02
CA SER A 14 11.34 -1.66 30.83
C SER A 14 12.80 -1.19 30.81
N ALA A 15 13.25 -0.60 29.70
CA ALA A 15 14.61 -0.09 29.52
C ALA A 15 14.84 1.29 30.16
N ASN A 16 13.79 2.14 30.20
CA ASN A 16 13.91 3.54 30.62
C ASN A 16 13.34 3.83 32.02
N LEU A 17 12.57 2.91 32.62
CA LEU A 17 11.98 3.09 33.95
C LEU A 17 12.35 1.95 34.92
N ILE A 18 12.81 2.34 36.12
CA ILE A 18 13.22 1.42 37.21
C ILE A 18 12.03 0.60 37.79
N LYS A 19 10.77 0.92 37.44
CA LYS A 19 9.59 0.20 37.96
C LYS A 19 8.52 0.01 36.87
N PRO A 20 8.16 -1.24 36.51
CA PRO A 20 7.11 -1.53 35.54
C PRO A 20 5.72 -1.16 36.07
N LEU A 21 4.74 -1.05 35.15
CA LEU A 21 3.31 -0.70 35.33
C LEU A 21 2.53 -1.41 36.46
N LEU A 22 3.13 -2.37 37.17
CA LEU A 22 2.57 -2.99 38.37
C LEU A 22 2.77 -2.07 39.60
N ARG A 23 2.21 -0.85 39.54
CA ARG A 23 2.02 -0.02 40.74
C ARG A 23 0.67 -0.33 41.39
N PRO A 24 0.57 -0.27 42.74
CA PRO A 24 -0.69 -0.46 43.44
C PRO A 24 -1.75 0.56 42.98
N LEU A 25 -3.01 0.12 43.01
CA LEU A 25 -4.21 0.80 42.48
C LEU A 25 -4.42 2.26 42.94
N SER A 26 -3.74 2.71 44.01
CA SER A 26 -3.82 4.10 44.50
C SER A 26 -3.15 5.14 43.59
N ASP A 27 -2.21 4.73 42.73
CA ASP A 27 -1.39 5.64 41.90
C ASP A 27 -1.83 5.70 40.41
N GLN A 28 -2.85 4.95 40.01
CA GLN A 28 -3.26 4.82 38.60
C GLN A 28 -3.79 6.11 37.98
N SER A 29 -4.42 7.00 38.77
CA SER A 29 -4.96 8.27 38.30
C SER A 29 -3.86 9.26 37.87
N ILE A 30 -2.71 9.23 38.56
CA ILE A 30 -1.53 10.04 38.23
C ILE A 30 -0.84 9.45 37.00
N ALA A 31 -0.76 8.12 36.90
CA ALA A 31 -0.16 7.43 35.76
C ALA A 31 -0.91 7.67 34.43
N LEU A 32 -2.25 7.75 34.45
CA LEU A 32 -3.06 8.04 33.27
C LEU A 32 -2.94 9.49 32.79
N ARG A 33 -2.72 10.44 33.69
CA ARG A 33 -2.55 11.87 33.36
C ARG A 33 -1.23 12.13 32.61
N ASP A 34 -0.20 11.35 32.93
CA ASP A 34 1.11 11.41 32.29
C ASP A 34 1.22 10.50 31.06
N LEU A 35 0.18 9.71 30.75
CA LEU A 35 0.21 8.78 29.62
C LEU A 35 0.48 9.47 28.29
N PRO A 36 -0.13 10.64 27.95
CA PRO A 36 0.14 11.31 26.67
C PRO A 36 1.58 11.78 26.53
N SER A 37 2.19 12.33 27.59
CA SER A 37 3.57 12.79 27.56
C SER A 37 4.55 11.62 27.49
N ARG A 38 4.26 10.50 28.16
CA ARG A 38 5.04 9.25 28.05
C ARG A 38 4.94 8.62 26.67
N LEU A 39 3.73 8.54 26.10
CA LEU A 39 3.51 8.04 24.74
C LEU A 39 4.24 8.92 23.72
N TRP A 40 4.19 10.24 23.89
CA TRP A 40 4.94 11.17 23.04
C TRP A 40 6.46 10.95 23.15
N HIS A 41 6.98 10.82 24.37
CA HIS A 41 8.40 10.60 24.59
C HIS A 41 8.86 9.25 24.01
N TRP A 42 8.10 8.18 24.24
CA TRP A 42 8.32 6.89 23.60
C TRP A 42 8.30 6.99 22.08
N SER A 43 7.31 7.67 21.50
CA SER A 43 7.19 7.79 20.04
C SER A 43 8.34 8.55 19.38
N THR A 44 9.00 9.45 20.12
CA THR A 44 10.13 10.26 19.61
C THR A 44 11.51 9.69 19.94
N THR A 45 11.62 8.80 20.92
CA THR A 45 12.91 8.23 21.38
C THR A 45 13.08 6.74 21.10
N SER A 46 12.01 6.03 20.75
CA SER A 46 12.11 4.61 20.41
C SER A 46 12.58 4.40 18.97
N ASN A 47 13.27 3.27 18.75
CA ASN A 47 13.63 2.79 17.42
C ASN A 47 12.48 2.04 16.74
N LEU A 48 11.23 2.23 17.20
CA LEU A 48 10.04 1.50 16.78
C LEU A 48 9.93 1.33 15.25
N PHE A 49 10.14 2.41 14.49
CA PHE A 49 10.02 2.38 13.03
C PHE A 49 11.18 1.67 12.35
N GLN A 50 12.38 1.76 12.90
CA GLN A 50 13.55 1.05 12.42
C GLN A 50 13.40 -0.45 12.69
N ASP A 51 13.06 -0.83 13.93
CA ASP A 51 12.83 -2.23 14.34
C ASP A 51 11.68 -2.86 13.52
N PHE A 52 10.62 -2.09 13.26
CA PHE A 52 9.52 -2.51 12.41
C PHE A 52 10.00 -2.75 10.97
N GLY A 53 10.73 -1.79 10.38
CA GLY A 53 11.28 -1.91 9.03
C GLY A 53 12.22 -3.11 8.90
N ASP A 54 13.12 -3.28 9.85
CA ASP A 54 14.08 -4.38 9.90
C ASP A 54 13.34 -5.72 9.96
N ALA A 55 12.33 -5.84 10.83
CA ALA A 55 11.50 -7.04 10.91
C ALA A 55 10.82 -7.44 9.58
N LEU A 56 10.52 -6.46 8.70
CA LEU A 56 9.94 -6.72 7.38
C LEU A 56 10.97 -7.25 6.37
N VAL A 57 12.22 -6.79 6.43
CA VAL A 57 13.27 -7.09 5.43
C VAL A 57 14.19 -8.24 5.81
N VAL A 58 14.19 -8.67 7.08
CA VAL A 58 15.13 -9.67 7.65
C VAL A 58 15.21 -10.97 6.83
N ASN A 59 14.06 -11.60 6.56
CA ASN A 59 14.00 -12.90 5.88
C ASN A 59 13.34 -12.76 4.50
N SER A 60 13.78 -13.57 3.52
CA SER A 60 13.23 -13.54 2.16
C SER A 60 11.71 -13.80 2.13
N SER A 61 11.21 -14.65 3.03
CA SER A 61 9.77 -14.93 3.18
C SER A 61 8.99 -13.73 3.74
N ARG A 62 9.55 -13.03 4.75
CA ARG A 62 8.94 -11.81 5.31
C ARG A 62 8.97 -10.65 4.31
N TRP A 63 10.08 -10.55 3.58
CA TRP A 63 10.25 -9.56 2.53
C TRP A 63 9.29 -9.78 1.37
N PHE A 64 9.06 -11.03 0.95
CA PHE A 64 8.08 -11.38 -0.08
C PHE A 64 6.70 -10.78 0.24
N TRP A 65 6.18 -11.06 1.45
CA TRP A 65 4.86 -10.57 1.85
C TRP A 65 4.82 -9.05 2.01
N SER A 66 5.88 -8.48 2.60
CA SER A 66 5.96 -7.04 2.84
C SER A 66 6.07 -6.24 1.54
N SER A 67 6.96 -6.65 0.62
CA SER A 67 7.12 -6.04 -0.70
C SER A 67 5.86 -6.17 -1.54
N SER A 68 5.19 -7.33 -1.52
CA SER A 68 3.92 -7.55 -2.23
C SER A 68 2.81 -6.63 -1.71
N ALA A 69 2.68 -6.48 -0.40
CA ALA A 69 1.71 -5.57 0.21
C ALA A 69 1.99 -4.10 -0.13
N LEU A 70 3.26 -3.70 -0.14
CA LEU A 70 3.68 -2.34 -0.50
C LEU A 70 3.45 -2.02 -1.99
N LEU A 71 3.77 -2.95 -2.89
CA LEU A 71 3.47 -2.82 -4.32
C LEU A 71 1.96 -2.75 -4.59
N LEU A 72 1.17 -3.59 -3.92
CA LEU A 72 -0.29 -3.53 -4.03
C LEU A 72 -0.84 -2.21 -3.49
N THR A 73 -0.23 -1.65 -2.45
CA THR A 73 -0.59 -0.32 -1.93
C THR A 73 -0.36 0.77 -2.97
N GLN A 74 0.80 0.75 -3.63
CA GLN A 74 1.09 1.67 -4.71
C GLN A 74 0.06 1.56 -5.85
N TYR A 75 -0.27 0.33 -6.26
CA TYR A 75 -1.28 0.09 -7.29
C TYR A 75 -2.66 0.61 -6.87
N ASN A 76 -3.09 0.37 -5.63
CA ASN A 76 -4.36 0.86 -5.10
C ASN A 76 -4.42 2.39 -5.10
N LEU A 77 -3.35 3.07 -4.67
CA LEU A 77 -3.32 4.54 -4.64
C LEU A 77 -3.28 5.15 -6.05
N TYR A 78 -2.64 4.48 -7.01
CA TYR A 78 -2.78 4.84 -8.42
C TYR A 78 -4.23 4.73 -8.89
N PHE A 79 -4.87 3.60 -8.61
CA PHE A 79 -6.26 3.36 -8.99
C PHE A 79 -7.19 4.41 -8.35
N ILE A 80 -7.05 4.68 -7.05
CA ILE A 80 -7.82 5.68 -6.33
C ILE A 80 -7.57 7.08 -6.92
N GLY A 81 -6.32 7.46 -7.14
CA GLY A 81 -5.95 8.77 -7.68
C GLY A 81 -6.49 9.02 -9.09
N THR A 82 -6.51 8.00 -9.94
CA THR A 82 -7.01 8.11 -11.32
C THR A 82 -8.53 8.05 -11.35
N ARG A 83 -9.12 6.99 -10.80
CA ARG A 83 -10.58 6.79 -10.80
C ARG A 83 -11.31 7.84 -10.00
N GLY A 84 -10.77 8.27 -8.87
CA GLY A 84 -11.40 9.24 -8.00
C GLY A 84 -11.54 10.58 -8.71
N ARG A 85 -10.52 10.98 -9.47
CA ARG A 85 -10.58 12.21 -10.26
C ARG A 85 -11.47 12.09 -11.49
N LEU A 86 -11.45 10.96 -12.20
CA LEU A 86 -12.37 10.71 -13.32
C LEU A 86 -13.84 10.68 -12.86
N ALA A 87 -14.12 10.07 -11.71
CA ALA A 87 -15.45 10.04 -11.10
C ALA A 87 -15.84 11.36 -10.42
N GLY A 88 -14.94 12.35 -10.33
CA GLY A 88 -15.19 13.61 -9.63
C GLY A 88 -15.43 13.45 -8.12
N VAL A 89 -14.80 12.46 -7.48
CA VAL A 89 -14.94 12.18 -6.05
C VAL A 89 -14.45 13.40 -5.23
N PRO A 90 -15.31 14.00 -4.39
CA PRO A 90 -14.92 15.11 -3.55
C PRO A 90 -13.90 14.66 -2.51
N HIS A 91 -12.99 15.55 -2.13
CA HIS A 91 -12.00 15.33 -1.08
C HIS A 91 -11.16 14.04 -1.25
N LEU A 92 -10.76 13.72 -2.49
CA LEU A 92 -9.96 12.53 -2.80
C LEU A 92 -8.71 12.37 -1.93
N TRP A 93 -8.11 13.49 -1.50
CA TRP A 93 -6.96 13.50 -0.59
C TRP A 93 -7.22 12.75 0.72
N LEU A 94 -8.47 12.65 1.19
CA LEU A 94 -8.83 11.87 2.38
C LEU A 94 -8.47 10.40 2.19
N PHE A 95 -8.71 9.81 1.01
CA PHE A 95 -8.34 8.41 0.76
C PHE A 95 -6.83 8.19 0.85
N PHE A 96 -6.04 9.15 0.38
CA PHE A 96 -4.59 9.10 0.51
C PHE A 96 -4.18 9.21 1.99
N ALA A 97 -4.77 10.14 2.74
CA ALA A 97 -4.52 10.27 4.17
C ALA A 97 -4.94 9.00 4.95
N LEU A 98 -6.07 8.40 4.60
CA LEU A 98 -6.52 7.13 5.18
C LEU A 98 -5.55 5.99 4.86
N ALA A 99 -5.02 5.90 3.64
CA ALA A 99 -4.05 4.87 3.26
C ALA A 99 -2.70 4.98 3.99
N GLU A 100 -2.36 6.16 4.52
CA GLU A 100 -1.15 6.32 5.33
C GLU A 100 -1.33 5.85 6.78
N ILE A 101 -2.57 5.86 7.29
CA ILE A 101 -2.87 5.55 8.71
C ILE A 101 -3.49 4.15 8.87
N LEU A 102 -4.34 3.75 7.93
CA LEU A 102 -5.14 2.53 7.99
C LEU A 102 -4.64 1.48 6.99
N PRO A 103 -4.98 0.20 7.21
CA PRO A 103 -4.71 -0.86 6.25
C PRO A 103 -5.27 -0.52 4.86
N ILE A 104 -4.53 -0.83 3.79
CA ILE A 104 -4.91 -0.39 2.45
C ILE A 104 -6.21 -1.04 1.99
N SER A 105 -6.49 -2.28 2.41
CA SER A 105 -7.74 -2.97 2.08
C SER A 105 -8.97 -2.21 2.60
N PHE A 106 -8.86 -1.55 3.76
CA PHE A 106 -9.94 -0.75 4.31
C PHE A 106 -10.25 0.46 3.42
N THR A 107 -9.20 1.25 3.12
CA THR A 107 -9.31 2.42 2.24
C THR A 107 -9.82 2.06 0.86
N GLN A 108 -9.31 0.96 0.29
CA GLN A 108 -9.73 0.42 -1.01
C GLN A 108 -11.22 0.06 -1.01
N ASN A 109 -11.70 -0.67 0.00
CA ASN A 109 -13.10 -1.07 0.07
C ASN A 109 -14.04 0.13 0.23
N LEU A 110 -13.65 1.13 1.03
CA LEU A 110 -14.41 2.38 1.16
C LEU A 110 -14.48 3.09 -0.19
N PHE A 111 -13.37 3.14 -0.91
CA PHE A 111 -13.32 3.75 -2.23
C PHE A 111 -14.18 3.01 -3.27
N PHE A 112 -14.19 1.67 -3.25
CA PHE A 112 -15.07 0.88 -4.12
C PHE A 112 -16.55 1.21 -3.91
N ILE A 113 -16.98 1.36 -2.65
CA ILE A 113 -18.36 1.74 -2.33
C ILE A 113 -18.73 3.09 -2.98
N ILE A 114 -17.81 4.06 -2.93
CA ILE A 114 -18.02 5.38 -3.54
C ILE A 114 -18.03 5.34 -5.06
N LEU A 115 -17.30 4.41 -5.68
CA LEU A 115 -17.28 4.27 -7.12
C LEU A 115 -18.52 3.56 -7.69
N LEU A 116 -19.23 2.74 -6.91
CA LEU A 116 -20.39 1.96 -7.38
C LEU A 116 -21.42 2.80 -8.17
N PRO A 117 -21.81 4.02 -7.74
CA PRO A 117 -22.76 4.85 -8.48
C PRO A 117 -22.22 5.43 -9.79
N CYS A 118 -20.89 5.56 -9.92
CA CYS A 118 -20.23 6.27 -11.03
C CYS A 118 -19.70 5.33 -12.12
N LEU A 119 -19.82 4.01 -11.93
CA LEU A 119 -19.18 2.97 -12.76
C LEU A 119 -19.35 3.19 -14.27
N GLY A 120 -20.57 3.46 -14.75
CA GLY A 120 -20.85 3.63 -16.17
C GLY A 120 -20.23 4.86 -16.84
N GLN A 121 -19.99 5.95 -16.09
CA GLN A 121 -19.35 7.16 -16.62
C GLN A 121 -17.83 7.04 -16.65
N VAL A 122 -17.27 6.39 -15.62
CA VAL A 122 -15.82 6.27 -15.45
C VAL A 122 -15.20 5.37 -16.51
N GLU A 123 -15.86 4.28 -16.92
CA GLU A 123 -15.33 3.38 -17.95
C GLU A 123 -15.12 4.06 -19.32
N LYS A 124 -16.04 4.95 -19.72
CA LYS A 124 -15.93 5.69 -20.99
C LYS A 124 -14.75 6.68 -20.97
N GLN A 125 -14.57 7.38 -19.86
CA GLN A 125 -13.47 8.33 -19.69
C GLN A 125 -12.12 7.63 -19.49
N GLN A 126 -12.12 6.42 -18.92
CA GLN A 126 -10.91 5.65 -18.65
C GLN A 126 -10.23 5.13 -19.92
N ARG A 127 -10.96 4.62 -20.93
CA ARG A 127 -10.32 4.19 -22.18
C ARG A 127 -9.56 5.33 -22.87
N ALA A 128 -10.05 6.56 -22.74
CA ALA A 128 -9.35 7.74 -23.24
C ALA A 128 -8.12 8.10 -22.38
N PHE A 129 -8.11 7.71 -21.10
CA PHE A 129 -7.06 8.04 -20.13
C PHE A 129 -5.93 6.99 -20.05
N GLU A 130 -6.26 5.69 -20.14
CA GLU A 130 -5.30 4.57 -20.07
C GLU A 130 -4.26 4.60 -21.20
N LEU A 131 -4.59 5.19 -22.35
CA LEU A 131 -3.63 5.38 -23.45
C LEU A 131 -2.58 6.47 -23.18
N GLN A 132 -2.74 7.33 -22.16
CA GLN A 132 -1.98 8.58 -22.11
C GLN A 132 -1.10 8.77 -20.85
N ASN A 133 -1.29 8.05 -19.75
CA ASN A 133 -0.54 8.33 -18.51
C ASN A 133 0.74 7.48 -18.31
N ARG A 134 1.58 7.40 -19.35
CA ARG A 134 2.94 6.82 -19.31
C ARG A 134 3.83 7.46 -18.24
N TRP A 135 3.61 8.75 -17.97
CA TRP A 135 4.33 9.53 -16.97
C TRP A 135 4.12 9.03 -15.54
N PHE A 136 2.93 8.49 -15.24
CA PHE A 136 2.67 7.91 -13.93
C PHE A 136 3.65 6.79 -13.60
N TRP A 137 3.80 5.84 -14.52
CA TRP A 137 4.68 4.69 -14.30
C TRP A 137 6.15 5.10 -14.21
N LEU A 138 6.60 6.04 -15.06
CA LEU A 138 7.98 6.51 -15.04
C LEU A 138 8.32 7.33 -13.78
N VAL A 139 7.39 8.17 -13.29
CA VAL A 139 7.67 9.12 -12.21
C VAL A 139 7.31 8.56 -10.82
N CYS A 140 6.34 7.64 -10.73
CA CYS A 140 5.87 7.10 -9.45
C CYS A 140 6.27 5.64 -9.25
N ALA A 141 5.96 4.78 -10.24
CA ALA A 141 6.15 3.34 -10.08
C ALA A 141 7.64 2.95 -10.07
N LEU A 142 8.42 3.49 -11.01
CA LEU A 142 9.86 3.18 -11.09
C LEU A 142 10.64 3.63 -9.83
N PRO A 143 10.57 4.89 -9.36
CA PRO A 143 11.34 5.30 -8.19
C PRO A 143 10.94 4.54 -6.92
N TYR A 144 9.64 4.30 -6.72
CA TYR A 144 9.15 3.50 -5.60
C TYR A 144 9.66 2.04 -5.65
N GLY A 145 9.63 1.42 -6.83
CA GLY A 145 10.17 0.09 -7.04
C GLY A 145 11.67 0.02 -6.77
N ILE A 146 12.44 1.02 -7.20
CA ILE A 146 13.88 1.12 -6.92
C ILE A 146 14.13 1.21 -5.41
N ILE A 147 13.37 2.04 -4.69
CA ILE A 147 13.45 2.15 -3.23
C ILE A 147 13.16 0.80 -2.57
N LEU A 148 12.10 0.10 -2.99
CA LEU A 148 11.78 -1.23 -2.46
C LEU A 148 12.91 -2.23 -2.72
N LEU A 149 13.44 -2.30 -3.94
CA LEU A 149 14.56 -3.20 -4.28
C LEU A 149 15.81 -2.90 -3.45
N SER A 150 16.02 -1.62 -3.14
CA SER A 150 17.17 -1.16 -2.37
C SER A 150 16.96 -1.28 -0.85
N ALA A 151 15.73 -1.53 -0.39
CA ALA A 151 15.35 -1.50 1.02
C ALA A 151 16.23 -2.41 1.89
N ARG A 152 16.50 -3.63 1.43
CA ARG A 152 17.36 -4.59 2.17
C ARG A 152 18.82 -4.15 2.29
N SER A 153 19.28 -3.28 1.39
CA SER A 153 20.64 -2.73 1.38
C SER A 153 20.80 -1.43 2.17
N LEU A 154 19.69 -0.80 2.60
CA LEU A 154 19.73 0.50 3.27
C LEU A 154 20.17 0.43 4.74
N GLY A 155 20.04 -0.73 5.40
CA GLY A 155 20.43 -0.94 6.80
C GLY A 155 19.85 0.14 7.72
N ASP A 156 20.72 0.86 8.44
CA ASP A 156 20.36 1.93 9.37
C ASP A 156 19.62 3.11 8.70
N ASN A 157 19.72 3.26 7.38
CA ASN A 157 19.02 4.31 6.62
C ASN A 157 17.66 3.86 6.07
N LEU A 158 17.18 2.67 6.43
CA LEU A 158 15.92 2.10 5.96
C LEU A 158 14.74 3.06 6.19
N ILE A 159 14.71 3.75 7.33
CA ILE A 159 13.63 4.67 7.69
C ILE A 159 13.49 5.83 6.67
N TYR A 160 14.61 6.36 6.17
CA TYR A 160 14.60 7.41 5.15
C TYR A 160 14.08 6.89 3.82
N GLY A 161 14.46 5.65 3.46
CA GLY A 161 13.92 4.98 2.29
C GLY A 161 12.40 4.81 2.36
N ILE A 162 11.88 4.35 3.50
CA ILE A 162 10.43 4.21 3.73
C ILE A 162 9.73 5.56 3.62
N LEU A 163 10.27 6.61 4.24
CA LEU A 163 9.67 7.95 4.22
C LEU A 163 9.63 8.54 2.82
N ILE A 164 10.71 8.42 2.05
CA ILE A 164 10.74 8.83 0.64
C ILE A 164 9.74 8.01 -0.18
N GLY A 165 9.69 6.69 0.03
CA GLY A 165 8.72 5.80 -0.62
C GLY A 165 7.28 6.23 -0.35
N ARG A 166 6.96 6.63 0.89
CA ARG A 166 5.64 7.14 1.30
C ARG A 166 5.31 8.45 0.60
N LEU A 167 6.26 9.37 0.46
CA LEU A 167 6.04 10.61 -0.32
C LEU A 167 5.71 10.31 -1.80
N PHE A 168 6.35 9.30 -2.39
CA PHE A 168 6.04 8.88 -3.77
C PHE A 168 4.61 8.34 -3.93
N LEU A 169 4.01 7.79 -2.88
CA LEU A 169 2.62 7.31 -2.91
C LEU A 169 1.59 8.45 -3.04
N LEU A 170 1.96 9.69 -2.69
CA LEU A 170 1.09 10.87 -2.81
C LEU A 170 1.13 11.50 -4.20
N VAL A 171 2.16 11.22 -5.00
CA VAL A 171 2.35 11.78 -6.34
C VAL A 171 1.15 11.56 -7.29
N PRO A 172 0.44 10.39 -7.30
CA PRO A 172 -0.75 10.23 -8.13
C PRO A 172 -1.84 11.29 -7.89
N LEU A 173 -1.89 11.95 -6.72
CA LEU A 173 -2.82 13.05 -6.44
C LEU A 173 -2.54 14.29 -7.30
N PHE A 174 -1.25 14.56 -7.56
CA PHE A 174 -0.78 15.80 -8.18
C PHE A 174 -0.49 15.68 -9.67
N ILE A 175 -0.37 14.47 -10.23
CA ILE A 175 -0.10 14.29 -11.66
C ILE A 175 -1.26 14.86 -12.48
N PRO A 176 -1.05 15.87 -13.35
CA PRO A 176 -2.13 16.46 -14.12
C PRO A 176 -2.78 15.43 -15.05
N LEU A 177 -4.10 15.31 -14.98
CA LEU A 177 -4.88 14.52 -15.93
C LEU A 177 -5.05 15.33 -17.21
N LYS A 178 -4.32 14.99 -18.27
CA LYS A 178 -4.63 15.51 -19.61
C LYS A 178 -5.78 14.69 -20.19
N ILE A 179 -7.00 15.23 -20.14
CA ILE A 179 -8.14 14.69 -20.88
C ILE A 179 -8.02 15.19 -22.32
N SER A 180 -7.49 14.36 -23.22
CA SER A 180 -7.42 14.73 -24.64
C SER A 180 -8.83 14.74 -25.23
N GLY A 181 -9.41 15.93 -25.39
CA GLY A 181 -10.71 16.16 -26.04
C GLY A 181 -10.68 16.06 -27.58
N GLY A 182 -9.58 15.61 -28.17
CA GLY A 182 -9.44 15.40 -29.61
C GLY A 182 -9.35 13.90 -29.92
N SER A 183 -10.02 13.48 -31.00
CA SER A 183 -9.90 12.17 -31.63
C SER A 183 -8.43 11.75 -31.75
N ALA A 184 -7.92 11.05 -30.72
CA ALA A 184 -6.60 10.47 -30.74
C ALA A 184 -6.63 9.37 -31.79
N LYS A 185 -6.05 9.63 -32.96
CA LYS A 185 -5.63 8.55 -33.84
C LYS A 185 -4.67 7.69 -33.02
N SER A 186 -5.18 6.54 -32.60
CA SER A 186 -4.46 5.52 -31.87
C SER A 186 -3.39 4.93 -32.78
N ASN A 187 -2.26 5.62 -32.90
CA ASN A 187 -1.05 4.99 -33.36
C ASN A 187 -0.60 4.09 -32.21
N ASN A 188 -1.05 2.83 -32.25
CA ASN A 188 -0.63 1.75 -31.36
C ASN A 188 0.83 1.34 -31.63
N SER A 189 1.75 2.30 -31.76
CA SER A 189 3.17 1.97 -31.72
C SER A 189 3.54 1.78 -30.25
N PHE A 190 3.67 0.51 -29.88
CA PHE A 190 4.30 0.10 -28.63
C PHE A 190 5.70 0.71 -28.60
N THR A 191 5.93 1.69 -27.73
CA THR A 191 7.22 2.38 -27.65
C THR A 191 8.16 1.59 -26.76
N LEU A 192 9.48 1.75 -26.95
CA LEU A 192 10.49 1.12 -26.10
C LEU A 192 10.27 1.47 -24.61
N ALA A 193 9.78 2.69 -24.32
CA ALA A 193 9.40 3.11 -22.98
C ALA A 193 8.24 2.29 -22.38
N ASP A 194 7.26 1.86 -23.20
CA ASP A 194 6.18 0.97 -22.75
C ASP A 194 6.74 -0.40 -22.40
N ILE A 195 7.62 -0.95 -23.24
CA ILE A 195 8.28 -2.24 -22.99
C ILE A 195 9.09 -2.18 -21.70
N VAL A 196 9.89 -1.15 -21.50
CA VAL A 196 10.70 -0.97 -20.27
C VAL A 196 9.80 -0.81 -19.04
N THR A 197 8.72 -0.05 -19.15
CA THR A 197 7.77 0.16 -18.06
C THR A 197 7.07 -1.14 -17.66
N TYR A 198 6.51 -1.86 -18.63
CA TYR A 198 5.86 -3.15 -18.37
C TYR A 198 6.85 -4.22 -17.95
N ALA A 199 8.08 -4.20 -18.48
CA ALA A 199 9.14 -5.11 -18.07
C ALA A 199 9.58 -4.86 -16.64
N VAL A 200 9.73 -3.60 -16.19
CA VAL A 200 10.09 -3.30 -14.80
C VAL A 200 8.90 -3.55 -13.86
N ALA A 201 7.67 -3.20 -14.24
CA ALA A 201 6.49 -3.54 -13.46
C ALA A 201 6.33 -5.06 -13.31
N ALA A 202 6.52 -5.81 -14.40
CA ALA A 202 6.57 -7.25 -14.38
C ALA A 202 7.74 -7.74 -13.51
N LEU A 203 8.94 -7.19 -13.65
CA LEU A 203 10.11 -7.57 -12.85
C LEU A 203 9.84 -7.36 -11.35
N LEU A 204 9.21 -6.26 -10.96
CA LEU A 204 8.85 -5.95 -9.56
C LEU A 204 7.76 -6.89 -9.02
N PHE A 205 6.78 -7.29 -9.84
CA PHE A 205 5.75 -8.26 -9.49
C PHE A 205 6.25 -9.72 -9.53
N VAL A 206 7.24 -10.01 -10.37
CA VAL A 206 7.75 -11.35 -10.67
C VAL A 206 8.97 -11.68 -9.82
N GLN A 207 9.75 -10.69 -9.34
CA GLN A 207 10.89 -10.93 -8.44
C GLN A 207 10.54 -11.77 -7.19
N PRO A 208 9.38 -11.54 -6.53
CA PRO A 208 8.93 -12.38 -5.42
C PRO A 208 8.60 -13.81 -5.87
N LEU A 209 8.10 -14.00 -7.11
CA LEU A 209 7.71 -15.29 -7.69
C LEU A 209 8.89 -16.10 -8.27
N LEU A 210 9.93 -15.44 -8.82
CA LEU A 210 11.08 -16.13 -9.44
C LEU A 210 11.93 -16.92 -8.46
N HIS A 211 11.80 -16.64 -7.17
CA HIS A 211 12.47 -17.42 -6.12
C HIS A 211 11.67 -18.67 -5.71
N VAL A 212 10.51 -18.93 -6.32
CA VAL A 212 9.67 -20.11 -6.05
C VAL A 212 9.97 -21.19 -7.08
N SER A 213 11.01 -21.99 -6.85
CA SER A 213 11.33 -23.17 -7.68
C SER A 213 10.61 -24.44 -7.23
N ASP A 214 10.25 -24.56 -5.94
CA ASP A 214 9.79 -25.81 -5.33
C ASP A 214 8.60 -25.63 -4.37
N LEU A 215 7.86 -26.72 -4.14
CA LEU A 215 6.77 -26.80 -3.15
C LEU A 215 7.25 -26.48 -1.73
N ASP A 216 8.50 -26.80 -1.40
CA ASP A 216 9.09 -26.45 -0.11
C ASP A 216 9.37 -24.94 0.00
N THR A 217 9.67 -24.28 -1.11
CA THR A 217 9.80 -22.82 -1.15
C THR A 217 8.45 -22.13 -0.95
N LEU A 218 7.36 -22.70 -1.46
CA LEU A 218 6.00 -22.24 -1.15
C LEU A 218 5.66 -22.38 0.33
N LYS A 219 5.95 -23.53 0.94
CA LYS A 219 5.76 -23.72 2.40
C LYS A 219 6.58 -22.72 3.19
N ASN A 220 7.81 -22.44 2.77
CA ASN A 220 8.68 -21.45 3.41
C ASN A 220 8.13 -20.02 3.26
N ILE A 221 7.53 -19.67 2.13
CA ILE A 221 6.86 -18.38 1.94
C ILE A 221 5.60 -18.28 2.83
N PHE A 222 4.78 -19.32 2.86
CA PHE A 222 3.60 -19.35 3.73
C PHE A 222 3.95 -19.36 5.22
N SER A 223 5.08 -19.96 5.61
CA SER A 223 5.57 -19.90 6.99
C SER A 223 5.87 -18.47 7.45
N GLY A 224 6.18 -17.55 6.51
CA GLY A 224 6.40 -16.13 6.78
C GLY A 224 5.14 -15.37 7.19
N LEU A 225 3.95 -15.90 6.85
CA LEU A 225 2.66 -15.25 7.08
C LEU A 225 2.42 -14.98 8.57
N ASN A 226 2.82 -15.91 9.44
CA ASN A 226 2.66 -15.80 10.89
C ASN A 226 4.00 -15.65 11.63
N ALA A 227 5.10 -15.39 10.90
CA ALA A 227 6.43 -15.35 11.49
C ALA A 227 6.71 -14.10 12.33
N HIS A 228 5.98 -13.01 12.11
CA HIS A 228 6.08 -11.79 12.90
C HIS A 228 4.75 -11.01 12.88
N PRO A 229 4.30 -10.42 13.99
CA PRO A 229 3.03 -9.69 14.04
C PRO A 229 2.94 -8.48 13.09
N ALA A 230 4.08 -7.90 12.69
CA ALA A 230 4.15 -6.84 11.68
C ALA A 230 3.86 -7.37 10.27
N VAL A 231 4.50 -8.48 9.91
CA VAL A 231 4.41 -9.10 8.60
C VAL A 231 3.02 -9.71 8.41
N SER A 232 2.49 -10.36 9.45
CA SER A 232 1.14 -10.94 9.40
C SER A 232 0.08 -9.88 9.12
N ALA A 233 0.17 -8.73 9.77
CA ALA A 233 -0.76 -7.62 9.53
C ALA A 233 -0.75 -7.16 8.07
N LEU A 234 0.43 -6.98 7.46
CA LEU A 234 0.55 -6.60 6.05
C LEU A 234 0.11 -7.72 5.10
N ALA A 235 0.44 -8.98 5.42
CA ALA A 235 0.11 -10.12 4.59
C ALA A 235 -1.41 -10.38 4.54
N TYR A 236 -2.10 -10.31 5.68
CA TYR A 236 -3.56 -10.44 5.71
C TYR A 236 -4.24 -9.26 5.03
N ASP A 237 -3.73 -8.03 5.20
CA ASP A 237 -4.23 -6.84 4.49
C ASP A 237 -4.11 -7.02 2.97
N PHE A 238 -2.96 -7.53 2.49
CA PHE A 238 -2.75 -7.87 1.09
C PHE A 238 -3.75 -8.92 0.58
N ILE A 239 -3.96 -10.02 1.31
CA ILE A 239 -4.91 -11.07 0.93
C ILE A 239 -6.34 -10.52 0.83
N ILE A 240 -6.76 -9.72 1.80
CA ILE A 240 -8.09 -9.09 1.80
C ILE A 240 -8.21 -8.12 0.62
N SER A 241 -7.18 -7.31 0.37
CA SER A 241 -7.14 -6.38 -0.77
C SER A 241 -7.28 -7.10 -2.11
N LEU A 242 -6.58 -8.23 -2.31
CA LEU A 242 -6.72 -9.07 -3.50
C LEU A 242 -8.13 -9.65 -3.63
N PHE A 243 -8.69 -10.19 -2.54
CA PHE A 243 -10.05 -10.70 -2.56
C PHE A 243 -11.05 -9.61 -2.95
N SER A 244 -10.94 -8.43 -2.35
CA SER A 244 -11.75 -7.25 -2.71
C SER A 244 -11.62 -6.89 -4.19
N TRP A 245 -10.42 -6.96 -4.77
CA TRP A 245 -10.21 -6.75 -6.21
C TRP A 245 -10.95 -7.78 -7.07
N THR A 246 -10.93 -9.06 -6.69
CA THR A 246 -11.67 -10.11 -7.43
C THR A 246 -13.18 -9.90 -7.38
N VAL A 247 -13.71 -9.56 -6.20
CA VAL A 247 -15.13 -9.27 -6.00
C VAL A 247 -15.54 -8.03 -6.80
N TRP A 248 -14.74 -6.96 -6.75
CA TRP A 248 -14.96 -5.75 -7.53
C TRP A 248 -15.01 -6.05 -9.03
N GLY A 249 -14.03 -6.80 -9.55
CA GLY A 249 -13.99 -7.21 -10.95
C GLY A 249 -15.26 -7.95 -11.39
N PHE A 250 -15.77 -8.85 -10.55
CA PHE A 250 -17.01 -9.59 -10.82
C PHE A 250 -18.25 -8.67 -10.83
N ILE A 251 -18.34 -7.72 -9.90
CA ILE A 251 -19.43 -6.73 -9.86
C ILE A 251 -19.41 -5.86 -11.11
N THR A 252 -18.23 -5.34 -11.49
CA THR A 252 -18.10 -4.50 -12.68
C THR A 252 -18.45 -5.23 -13.96
N TYR A 253 -18.04 -6.51 -14.07
CA TYR A 253 -18.38 -7.35 -15.21
C TYR A 253 -19.89 -7.53 -15.37
N LYS A 254 -20.59 -7.90 -14.29
CA LYS A 254 -22.06 -8.06 -14.31
C LYS A 254 -22.82 -6.79 -14.67
N GLN A 255 -22.38 -5.64 -14.17
CA GLN A 255 -23.01 -4.36 -14.51
C GLN A 255 -22.83 -4.02 -15.99
N GLN A 256 -21.67 -4.33 -16.56
CA GLN A 256 -21.40 -4.06 -17.97
C GLN A 256 -22.30 -4.90 -18.89
N ASP A 257 -22.54 -6.17 -18.55
CA ASP A 257 -23.44 -7.03 -19.31
C ASP A 257 -24.90 -6.56 -19.24
N SER A 258 -25.35 -6.13 -18.06
CA SER A 258 -26.71 -5.59 -17.86
C SER A 258 -26.97 -4.31 -18.68
N VAL A 259 -25.94 -3.48 -18.90
CA VAL A 259 -26.04 -2.27 -19.72
C VAL A 259 -26.06 -2.60 -21.21
N LYS A 260 -25.36 -3.65 -21.66
CA LYS A 260 -25.39 -4.11 -23.04
C LYS A 260 -26.76 -4.69 -23.42
N GLU A 261 -27.36 -5.49 -22.52
CA GLU A 261 -28.69 -6.07 -22.74
C GLU A 261 -29.80 -5.01 -22.87
N LYS A 262 -29.70 -3.88 -22.16
CA LYS A 262 -30.68 -2.79 -22.26
C LYS A 262 -30.58 -1.94 -23.53
N ASN A 263 -29.47 -2.03 -24.26
CA ASN A 263 -29.22 -1.24 -25.47
C ASN A 263 -29.40 -2.04 -26.77
N ASN A 264 -29.73 -3.33 -26.68
CA ASN A 264 -30.15 -4.20 -27.78
C ASN A 264 -31.66 -4.41 -27.73
#